data_AF-A0A9E0Y3Y1-F1
#
_entry.id   AF-A0A9E0Y3Y1-F1
#
_cell.length_a   1.000
_cell.length_b   1.000
_cell.length_c   1.000
_cell.angle_alpha   90.00
_cell.angle_beta   90.00
_cell.angle_gamma   90.00
#
_symmetry.space_group_name_H-M   'P 1'
#
loop_
_entity.id
_entity.type
_entity.pdbx_description
1 polymer ?
#
loop_
_entity_poly.entity_id
_entity_poly.type
_entity_poly.pdbx_seq_one_letter_code
_entity_poly.pdbx_strand_id
1 'polypeptide(L)'
;MRTAATSTLLLSALALHAQNWALLNPAYKYNYSNDGSDTISNQIFITHIDTLGPDSFKYELNKVVVRCDTCTTVIGGNCNGCFLSLDQAGPFGGACTTNGDHWRFEHSSGTWSVLAHAAINTTWLYDPGTGSTATVDTIMAVDVYGMPDSVKVITLSTGDTLLLSREHGVLGWPGENGTLLQIGEQTTGSGVRIPTLSEFITYQPGDVAQYTHGSWGIGMSAMTGENWTEKLTFLDRIDHADSIEFQVARITLDRVTYEIGFGQSQTVEYTSSDTVTWVASSAHLPFFRTIGAYPGEEIRDHTFHLEIENELIITAEHGYDAEGHHIIRATCYPFSVDPPWWNTQSLFMDADTVATGILAMGTWNTVNSFEPAVV
;
A
#
# COMPACT_ATOMS: atom_id res chain seq x y z
N MET A 1 -55.25 -21.34 33.24
CA MET A 1 -54.43 -20.22 32.73
C MET A 1 -52.98 -20.53 33.09
N ARG A 2 -52.19 -21.00 32.13
CA ARG A 2 -50.75 -21.28 32.29
C ARG A 2 -50.03 -20.42 31.26
N THR A 3 -49.36 -19.37 31.72
CA THR A 3 -48.48 -18.53 30.92
C THR A 3 -47.14 -19.24 30.79
N ALA A 4 -46.86 -19.77 29.60
CA ALA A 4 -45.53 -20.22 29.22
C ALA A 4 -44.71 -18.99 28.84
N ALA A 5 -43.65 -18.72 29.60
CA ALA A 5 -42.63 -17.74 29.24
C ALA A 5 -41.74 -18.36 28.15
N THR A 6 -41.84 -17.82 26.94
CA THR A 6 -40.96 -18.13 25.82
C THR A 6 -39.62 -17.44 26.05
N SER A 7 -38.61 -18.20 26.52
CA SER A 7 -37.22 -17.77 26.49
C SER A 7 -36.71 -17.82 25.05
N THR A 8 -36.61 -16.67 24.41
CA THR A 8 -35.95 -16.51 23.11
C THR A 8 -34.44 -16.51 23.35
N LEU A 9 -33.77 -17.65 23.11
CA LEU A 9 -32.31 -17.71 23.04
C LEU A 9 -31.86 -16.95 21.78
N LEU A 10 -31.33 -15.74 21.98
CA LEU A 10 -30.57 -15.03 20.96
C LEU A 10 -29.22 -15.77 20.81
N LEU A 11 -29.14 -16.78 19.93
CA LEU A 11 -27.86 -17.26 19.43
C LEU A 11 -27.30 -16.17 18.52
N SER A 12 -26.47 -15.31 19.09
CA SER A 12 -25.47 -14.55 18.34
C SER A 12 -24.57 -15.57 17.64
N ALA A 13 -24.86 -15.82 16.36
CA ALA A 13 -23.95 -16.47 15.44
C ALA A 13 -22.73 -15.56 15.27
N LEU A 14 -21.77 -15.69 16.20
CA LEU A 14 -20.39 -15.39 15.91
C LEU A 14 -20.02 -16.35 14.77
N ALA A 15 -20.02 -15.85 13.55
CA ALA A 15 -19.34 -16.50 12.45
C ALA A 15 -17.84 -16.49 12.83
N LEU A 16 -17.43 -17.45 13.64
CA LEU A 16 -16.06 -17.91 13.69
C LEU A 16 -15.78 -18.45 12.29
N HIS A 17 -15.33 -17.55 11.40
CA HIS A 17 -14.66 -17.93 10.17
C HIS A 17 -13.32 -18.50 10.56
N ALA A 18 -13.37 -19.68 11.14
CA ALA A 18 -12.19 -20.38 11.54
C ALA A 18 -11.47 -20.84 10.27
N GLN A 19 -10.29 -20.29 9.98
CA GLN A 19 -9.47 -20.75 8.84
C GLN A 19 -9.08 -22.22 9.03
N ASN A 20 -9.14 -22.72 10.28
CA ASN A 20 -8.88 -24.09 10.67
C ASN A 20 -7.63 -24.65 9.98
N TRP A 21 -6.49 -24.03 10.26
CA TRP A 21 -5.18 -24.38 9.72
C TRP A 21 -5.02 -24.20 8.20
N ALA A 22 -5.96 -23.56 7.50
CA ALA A 22 -5.67 -23.07 6.16
C ALA A 22 -4.57 -22.00 6.23
N LEU A 23 -3.50 -22.18 5.45
CA LEU A 23 -2.35 -21.26 5.47
C LEU A 23 -2.68 -19.90 4.85
N LEU A 24 -3.55 -19.90 3.84
CA LEU A 24 -4.03 -18.71 3.15
C LEU A 24 -5.54 -18.84 2.92
N ASN A 25 -6.26 -17.76 3.17
CA ASN A 25 -7.68 -17.63 2.85
C ASN A 25 -7.85 -16.66 1.67
N PRO A 26 -8.56 -17.05 0.59
CA PRO A 26 -8.76 -16.16 -0.55
C PRO A 26 -9.50 -14.85 -0.24
N ALA A 27 -10.22 -14.77 0.87
CA ALA A 27 -10.91 -13.54 1.29
C ALA A 27 -9.96 -12.54 1.99
N TYR A 28 -8.75 -12.96 2.38
CA TYR A 28 -7.89 -12.19 3.26
C TYR A 28 -6.64 -11.68 2.56
N LYS A 29 -6.17 -10.52 3.02
CA LYS A 29 -4.84 -10.00 2.72
C LYS A 29 -4.06 -9.84 4.00
N TYR A 30 -2.87 -10.41 4.05
CA TYR A 30 -2.06 -10.51 5.24
C TYR A 30 -0.88 -9.57 5.14
N ASN A 31 -0.67 -8.73 6.16
CA ASN A 31 0.41 -7.77 6.25
C ASN A 31 1.56 -8.36 7.05
N TYR A 32 2.77 -8.28 6.51
CA TYR A 32 3.98 -8.81 7.13
C TYR A 32 5.05 -7.74 7.30
N SER A 33 5.88 -7.93 8.32
CA SER A 33 7.12 -7.19 8.57
C SER A 33 8.32 -8.13 8.52
N ASN A 34 9.42 -7.63 7.96
CA ASN A 34 10.71 -8.31 7.88
C ASN A 34 11.76 -7.73 8.84
N ASP A 35 11.42 -6.70 9.62
CA ASP A 35 12.33 -5.99 10.53
C ASP A 35 11.87 -6.05 12.00
N GLY A 36 10.71 -6.66 12.26
CA GLY A 36 10.13 -6.78 13.59
C GLY A 36 9.47 -5.51 14.10
N SER A 37 9.32 -4.48 13.26
CA SER A 37 8.54 -3.28 13.54
C SER A 37 7.10 -3.41 13.02
N ASP A 38 6.29 -2.38 13.26
CA ASP A 38 4.94 -2.26 12.68
C ASP A 38 4.98 -1.86 11.19
N THR A 39 6.16 -1.69 10.59
CA THR A 39 6.30 -1.38 9.18
C THR A 39 5.87 -2.57 8.31
N ILE A 40 4.87 -2.35 7.46
CA ILE A 40 4.43 -3.36 6.49
C ILE A 40 5.46 -3.40 5.35
N SER A 41 6.28 -4.45 5.33
CA SER A 41 7.26 -4.70 4.26
C SER A 41 6.67 -5.49 3.11
N ASN A 42 5.65 -6.31 3.37
CA ASN A 42 5.02 -7.18 2.39
C ASN A 42 3.52 -7.34 2.69
N GLN A 43 2.71 -7.46 1.64
CA GLN A 43 1.36 -7.98 1.75
C GLN A 43 1.23 -9.24 0.90
N ILE A 44 0.58 -10.27 1.43
CA ILE A 44 0.36 -11.54 0.74
C ILE A 44 -1.14 -11.80 0.64
N PHE A 45 -1.63 -12.07 -0.57
CA PHE A 45 -3.01 -12.45 -0.82
C PHE A 45 -3.15 -13.25 -2.12
N ILE A 46 -4.26 -13.97 -2.24
CA ILE A 46 -4.58 -14.78 -3.42
C ILE A 46 -5.25 -13.87 -4.45
N THR A 47 -4.74 -13.90 -5.68
CA THR A 47 -5.27 -13.14 -6.82
C THR A 47 -6.14 -14.00 -7.73
N HIS A 48 -5.82 -15.28 -7.86
CA HIS A 48 -6.56 -16.23 -8.69
C HIS A 48 -6.63 -17.62 -8.06
N ILE A 49 -7.72 -18.34 -8.36
CA ILE A 49 -7.94 -19.71 -7.88
C ILE A 49 -8.30 -20.59 -9.08
N ASP A 50 -7.46 -21.59 -9.34
CA ASP A 50 -7.78 -22.70 -10.23
C ASP A 50 -8.17 -23.94 -9.43
N THR A 51 -9.19 -24.64 -9.91
CA THR A 51 -9.58 -25.95 -9.35
C THR A 51 -8.85 -27.04 -10.15
N LEU A 52 -7.93 -27.77 -9.52
CA LEU A 52 -7.16 -28.86 -10.13
C LEU A 52 -7.86 -30.22 -10.01
N GLY A 53 -8.90 -30.30 -9.19
CA GLY A 53 -9.71 -31.49 -8.93
C GLY A 53 -10.75 -31.20 -7.86
N PRO A 54 -11.54 -32.19 -7.42
CA PRO A 54 -12.59 -31.98 -6.43
C PRO A 54 -12.10 -31.33 -5.13
N ASP A 55 -10.91 -31.70 -4.68
CA ASP A 55 -10.34 -31.28 -3.40
C ASP A 55 -8.96 -30.59 -3.54
N SER A 56 -8.57 -30.21 -4.75
CA SER A 56 -7.24 -29.64 -5.02
C SER A 56 -7.36 -28.29 -5.72
N PHE A 57 -6.64 -27.30 -5.20
CA PHE A 57 -6.63 -25.95 -5.71
C PHE A 57 -5.21 -25.48 -6.02
N LYS A 58 -5.07 -24.64 -7.04
CA LYS A 58 -3.90 -23.81 -7.26
C LYS A 58 -4.29 -22.37 -6.97
N TYR A 59 -3.54 -21.73 -6.10
CA TYR A 59 -3.67 -20.31 -5.80
C TYR A 59 -2.52 -19.57 -6.44
N GLU A 60 -2.85 -18.52 -7.19
CA GLU A 60 -1.87 -17.54 -7.65
C GLU A 60 -1.80 -16.42 -6.62
N LEU A 61 -0.59 -16.03 -6.25
CA LEU A 61 -0.35 -15.00 -5.23
C LEU A 61 -0.10 -13.65 -5.92
N ASN A 62 -0.28 -12.57 -5.16
CA ASN A 62 0.08 -11.24 -5.64
C ASN A 62 1.58 -11.16 -5.97
N LYS A 63 1.88 -10.42 -7.02
CA LYS A 63 3.25 -10.15 -7.47
C LYS A 63 3.66 -8.77 -7.02
N VAL A 64 4.97 -8.54 -6.99
CA VAL A 64 5.56 -7.27 -6.60
C VAL A 64 6.54 -6.80 -7.67
N VAL A 65 6.75 -5.49 -7.69
CA VAL A 65 7.82 -4.83 -8.41
C VAL A 65 8.97 -4.63 -7.45
N VAL A 66 10.16 -5.06 -7.85
CA VAL A 66 11.37 -4.87 -7.05
C VAL A 66 12.39 -4.07 -7.84
N ARG A 67 13.19 -3.30 -7.11
CA ARG A 67 14.34 -2.62 -7.69
C ARG A 67 15.33 -3.67 -8.19
N CYS A 68 15.76 -3.52 -9.44
CA CYS A 68 16.71 -4.43 -10.05
C CYS A 68 18.13 -3.87 -9.93
N ASP A 69 18.86 -4.34 -8.92
CA ASP A 69 20.23 -3.89 -8.65
C ASP A 69 21.28 -4.57 -9.55
N THR A 70 20.91 -5.68 -10.21
CA THR A 70 21.77 -6.45 -11.11
C THR A 70 21.40 -6.30 -12.59
N CYS A 71 20.37 -5.51 -12.92
CA CYS A 71 19.99 -5.26 -14.31
C CYS A 71 21.03 -4.32 -14.96
N THR A 72 22.01 -4.90 -15.65
CA THR A 72 23.09 -4.17 -16.34
C THR A 72 22.83 -3.97 -17.85
N THR A 73 21.63 -4.24 -18.35
CA THR A 73 21.37 -4.20 -19.80
C THR A 73 20.98 -2.81 -20.29
N VAL A 74 21.88 -2.25 -21.09
CA VAL A 74 21.92 -0.88 -21.62
C VAL A 74 20.98 -0.70 -22.82
N ILE A 75 19.96 0.13 -22.66
CA ILE A 75 19.77 1.32 -23.51
C ILE A 75 20.01 2.51 -22.57
N GLY A 76 21.11 3.27 -22.77
CA GLY A 76 21.37 4.53 -22.04
C GLY A 76 22.54 4.57 -21.03
N GLY A 77 23.00 3.45 -20.48
CA GLY A 77 24.21 3.37 -19.65
C GLY A 77 24.08 2.40 -18.48
N ASN A 78 25.18 2.17 -17.74
CA ASN A 78 25.14 1.41 -16.49
C ASN A 78 24.62 2.31 -15.37
N CYS A 79 23.46 1.99 -14.81
CA CYS A 79 23.11 2.48 -13.49
C CYS A 79 22.40 1.38 -12.68
N ASN A 80 23.03 1.01 -11.56
CA ASN A 80 22.50 0.00 -10.65
C ASN A 80 21.25 0.56 -9.98
N GLY A 81 20.17 -0.22 -10.00
CA GLY A 81 18.90 0.16 -9.38
C GLY A 81 18.12 1.23 -10.14
N CYS A 82 18.45 1.51 -11.40
CA CYS A 82 17.59 2.33 -12.27
C CYS A 82 16.43 1.56 -12.89
N PHE A 83 16.52 0.23 -12.87
CA PHE A 83 15.55 -0.64 -13.51
C PHE A 83 14.68 -1.30 -12.46
N LEU A 84 13.46 -1.61 -12.87
CA LEU A 84 12.52 -2.40 -12.09
C LEU A 84 12.43 -3.79 -12.70
N SER A 85 12.44 -4.80 -11.85
CA SER A 85 12.00 -6.14 -12.24
C SER A 85 10.52 -6.24 -11.92
N LEU A 86 9.70 -6.34 -12.96
CA LEU A 86 8.25 -6.46 -12.86
C LEU A 86 7.86 -7.91 -12.58
N ASP A 87 6.62 -8.13 -12.14
CA ASP A 87 6.03 -9.46 -12.00
C ASP A 87 6.83 -10.43 -11.10
N GLN A 88 7.51 -9.91 -10.08
CA GLN A 88 8.30 -10.76 -9.19
C GLN A 88 7.42 -11.48 -8.18
N ALA A 89 7.80 -12.72 -7.89
CA ALA A 89 7.20 -13.50 -6.82
C ALA A 89 7.50 -12.85 -5.46
N GLY A 90 6.53 -12.90 -4.55
CA GLY A 90 6.72 -12.48 -3.16
C GLY A 90 7.44 -13.55 -2.32
N PRO A 91 7.56 -13.34 -1.00
CA PRO A 91 8.27 -14.25 -0.09
C PRO A 91 7.76 -15.70 -0.07
N PHE A 92 6.48 -15.91 -0.39
CA PHE A 92 5.87 -17.26 -0.45
C PHE A 92 5.95 -17.87 -1.86
N GLY A 93 6.56 -17.18 -2.82
CA GLY A 93 6.53 -17.55 -4.23
C GLY A 93 5.40 -16.88 -4.99
N GLY A 94 5.23 -17.28 -6.26
CA GLY A 94 4.20 -16.74 -7.14
C GLY A 94 2.90 -17.55 -7.13
N ALA A 95 2.95 -18.79 -6.65
CA ALA A 95 1.81 -19.68 -6.57
C ALA A 95 1.98 -20.74 -5.49
N CYS A 96 0.87 -21.32 -5.05
CA CYS A 96 0.89 -22.54 -4.25
C CYS A 96 -0.23 -23.49 -4.67
N THR A 97 0.00 -24.79 -4.51
CA THR A 97 -1.04 -25.82 -4.66
C THR A 97 -1.39 -26.39 -3.30
N THR A 98 -2.67 -26.69 -3.08
CA THR A 98 -3.14 -27.26 -1.81
C THR A 98 -4.29 -28.23 -2.01
N ASN A 99 -4.35 -29.23 -1.13
CA ASN A 99 -5.53 -30.08 -0.93
C ASN A 99 -6.15 -29.91 0.46
N GLY A 100 -5.88 -28.78 1.12
CA GLY A 100 -6.24 -28.48 2.50
C GLY A 100 -5.17 -28.91 3.51
N ASP A 101 -4.70 -30.16 3.42
CA ASP A 101 -3.74 -30.72 4.37
C ASP A 101 -2.28 -30.45 4.00
N HIS A 102 -1.96 -30.50 2.72
CA HIS A 102 -0.62 -30.30 2.19
C HIS A 102 -0.62 -29.08 1.27
N TRP A 103 0.22 -28.13 1.61
CA TRP A 103 0.48 -26.93 0.85
C TRP A 103 1.86 -27.00 0.22
N ARG A 104 1.94 -26.75 -1.08
CA ARG A 104 3.17 -26.74 -1.86
C ARG A 104 3.34 -25.37 -2.50
N PHE A 105 4.32 -24.61 -2.01
CA PHE A 105 4.67 -23.28 -2.50
C PHE A 105 5.71 -23.37 -3.61
N GLU A 106 5.49 -22.61 -4.68
CA GLU A 106 6.35 -22.54 -5.86
C GLU A 106 7.16 -21.23 -5.84
N HIS A 107 8.43 -21.34 -5.51
CA HIS A 107 9.37 -20.24 -5.46
C HIS A 107 10.47 -20.39 -6.52
N SER A 108 11.10 -19.29 -6.93
CA SER A 108 12.18 -19.33 -7.93
C SER A 108 13.40 -20.15 -7.46
N SER A 109 13.65 -20.19 -6.15
CA SER A 109 14.74 -20.94 -5.53
C SER A 109 14.40 -22.40 -5.19
N GLY A 110 13.13 -22.81 -5.28
CA GLY A 110 12.74 -24.17 -4.91
C GLY A 110 11.24 -24.36 -4.70
N THR A 111 10.89 -25.54 -4.20
CA THR A 111 9.52 -25.85 -3.81
C THR A 111 9.50 -26.15 -2.32
N TRP A 112 8.58 -25.53 -1.59
CA TRP A 112 8.43 -25.75 -0.15
C TRP A 112 7.11 -26.43 0.18
N SER A 113 7.16 -27.43 1.04
CA SER A 113 6.00 -28.23 1.47
C SER A 113 5.67 -27.97 2.93
N VAL A 114 4.43 -27.58 3.21
CA VAL A 114 3.92 -27.38 4.56
C VAL A 114 2.70 -28.26 4.80
N LEU A 115 2.71 -29.02 5.91
CA LEU A 115 1.60 -29.89 6.29
C LEU A 115 0.75 -29.21 7.37
N ALA A 116 -0.35 -28.58 6.94
CA ALA A 116 -1.24 -27.77 7.76
C ALA A 116 -1.75 -28.52 9.00
N HIS A 117 -2.11 -29.80 8.85
CA HIS A 117 -2.70 -30.62 9.89
C HIS A 117 -1.74 -31.62 10.54
N ALA A 118 -0.42 -31.50 10.30
CA ALA A 118 0.57 -32.36 10.93
C ALA A 118 0.49 -32.30 12.47
N ALA A 119 0.65 -33.46 13.12
CA ALA A 119 0.65 -33.60 14.57
C ALA A 119 2.03 -33.28 15.15
N ILE A 120 2.10 -33.04 16.47
CA ILE A 120 3.37 -32.85 17.19
C ILE A 120 4.32 -34.03 16.93
N ASN A 121 5.61 -33.73 16.77
CA ASN A 121 6.70 -34.64 16.40
C ASN A 121 6.62 -35.23 14.97
N THR A 122 5.63 -34.83 14.16
CA THR A 122 5.61 -35.22 12.74
C THR A 122 6.75 -34.50 12.02
N THR A 123 7.56 -35.25 11.28
CA THR A 123 8.64 -34.72 10.44
C THR A 123 8.38 -35.03 8.98
N TRP A 124 8.62 -34.07 8.09
CA TRP A 124 8.49 -34.26 6.65
C TRP A 124 9.59 -33.52 5.89
N LEU A 125 9.74 -33.85 4.61
CA LEU A 125 10.63 -33.13 3.70
C LEU A 125 9.99 -31.78 3.35
N TYR A 126 10.57 -30.70 3.86
CA TYR A 126 10.09 -29.34 3.62
C TYR A 126 10.56 -28.84 2.26
N ASP A 127 11.86 -28.93 1.99
CA ASP A 127 12.48 -28.51 0.74
C ASP A 127 13.25 -29.67 0.09
N PRO A 128 12.72 -30.26 -0.99
CA PRO A 128 13.41 -31.33 -1.71
C PRO A 128 14.72 -30.91 -2.38
N GLY A 129 14.90 -29.62 -2.71
CA GLY A 129 16.10 -29.12 -3.39
C GLY A 129 17.32 -29.07 -2.46
N THR A 130 17.11 -28.71 -1.21
CA THR A 130 18.16 -28.65 -0.18
C THR A 130 18.19 -29.88 0.72
N GLY A 131 17.14 -30.70 0.72
CA GLY A 131 16.96 -31.81 1.66
C GLY A 131 16.52 -31.36 3.05
N SER A 132 16.12 -30.09 3.22
CA SER A 132 15.68 -29.56 4.51
C SER A 132 14.37 -30.19 4.95
N THR A 133 14.30 -30.60 6.22
CA THR A 133 13.12 -31.19 6.84
C THR A 133 12.45 -30.22 7.81
N ALA A 134 11.14 -30.34 7.98
CA ALA A 134 10.36 -29.62 8.98
C ALA A 134 9.80 -30.59 10.02
N THR A 135 9.80 -30.18 11.29
CA THR A 135 9.23 -30.94 12.40
C THR A 135 8.27 -30.07 13.21
N VAL A 136 7.06 -30.57 13.50
CA VAL A 136 6.16 -29.88 14.44
C VAL A 136 6.67 -30.08 15.85
N ASP A 137 7.20 -29.04 16.49
CA ASP A 137 7.76 -29.15 17.84
C ASP A 137 6.68 -29.08 18.90
N THR A 138 5.76 -28.12 18.74
CA THR A 138 4.70 -27.90 19.73
C THR A 138 3.49 -27.20 19.12
N ILE A 139 2.36 -27.32 19.82
CA ILE A 139 1.14 -26.56 19.57
C ILE A 139 0.81 -25.85 20.88
N MET A 140 0.78 -24.53 20.85
CA MET A 140 0.57 -23.71 22.04
C MET A 140 -0.54 -22.69 21.83
N ALA A 141 -1.16 -22.26 22.93
CA ALA A 141 -2.10 -21.15 22.91
C ALA A 141 -1.32 -19.83 22.92
N VAL A 142 -1.58 -18.96 21.96
CA VAL A 142 -0.94 -17.64 21.80
C VAL A 142 -2.04 -16.61 21.58
N ASP A 143 -1.84 -15.40 22.09
CA ASP A 143 -2.69 -14.28 21.75
C ASP A 143 -2.29 -13.72 20.38
N VAL A 144 -3.21 -13.75 19.42
CA VAL A 144 -3.03 -13.24 18.07
C VAL A 144 -4.05 -12.12 17.88
N TYR A 145 -3.56 -10.90 17.74
CA TYR A 145 -4.39 -9.68 17.62
C TYR A 145 -5.43 -9.50 18.75
N GLY A 146 -5.08 -9.85 19.99
CA GLY A 146 -5.98 -9.73 21.15
C GLY A 146 -6.97 -10.89 21.31
N MET A 147 -6.85 -11.93 20.48
CA MET A 147 -7.71 -13.11 20.52
C MET A 147 -6.87 -14.37 20.77
N PRO A 148 -7.28 -15.25 21.70
CA PRO A 148 -6.57 -16.49 21.94
C PRO A 148 -6.71 -17.44 20.74
N ASP A 149 -5.58 -17.95 20.28
CA ASP A 149 -5.48 -18.86 19.13
C ASP A 149 -4.50 -20.01 19.41
N SER A 150 -4.60 -21.10 18.64
CA SER A 150 -3.67 -22.21 18.64
C SER A 150 -2.61 -22.03 17.56
N VAL A 151 -1.34 -21.97 17.96
CA VAL A 151 -0.21 -21.79 17.04
C VAL A 151 0.69 -23.03 17.06
N LYS A 152 1.01 -23.54 15.87
CA LYS A 152 2.03 -24.55 15.63
C LYS A 152 3.38 -23.87 15.47
N VAL A 153 4.35 -24.35 16.24
CA VAL A 153 5.77 -24.03 16.05
C VAL A 153 6.40 -25.20 15.31
N ILE A 154 6.90 -24.92 14.12
CA ILE A 154 7.53 -25.90 13.24
C ILE A 154 8.98 -25.48 13.05
N THR A 155 9.91 -26.34 13.44
CA THR A 155 11.34 -26.08 13.29
C THR A 155 11.87 -26.78 12.06
N LEU A 156 12.66 -26.03 11.27
CA LEU A 156 13.37 -26.55 10.12
C LEU A 156 14.73 -27.11 10.54
N SER A 157 15.24 -28.09 9.79
CA SER A 157 16.59 -28.63 10.01
C SER A 157 17.72 -27.60 9.82
N THR A 158 17.41 -26.45 9.20
CA THR A 158 18.30 -25.29 9.07
C THR A 158 18.40 -24.47 10.37
N GLY A 159 17.48 -24.68 11.32
CA GLY A 159 17.35 -23.90 12.56
C GLY A 159 16.28 -22.81 12.50
N ASP A 160 15.69 -22.56 11.32
CA ASP A 160 14.61 -21.59 11.15
C ASP A 160 13.28 -22.10 11.72
N THR A 161 12.34 -21.19 11.94
CA THR A 161 11.03 -21.51 12.49
C THR A 161 9.91 -21.01 11.58
N LEU A 162 8.92 -21.87 11.36
CA LEU A 162 7.63 -21.57 10.77
C LEU A 162 6.59 -21.49 11.89
N LEU A 163 5.75 -20.47 11.87
CA LEU A 163 4.64 -20.31 12.81
C LEU A 163 3.33 -20.35 12.04
N LEU A 164 2.49 -21.34 12.35
CA LEU A 164 1.16 -21.45 11.75
C LEU A 164 0.12 -21.20 12.83
N SER A 165 -0.79 -20.28 12.57
CA SER A 165 -1.99 -20.03 13.34
C SER A 165 -3.13 -20.89 12.81
N ARG A 166 -4.01 -21.32 13.72
CA ARG A 166 -5.23 -22.02 13.32
C ARG A 166 -6.20 -21.08 12.60
N GLU A 167 -6.31 -19.83 13.06
CA GLU A 167 -7.33 -18.89 12.60
C GLU A 167 -6.83 -17.76 11.67
N HIS A 168 -5.51 -17.53 11.60
CA HIS A 168 -4.86 -16.44 10.87
C HIS A 168 -3.80 -16.93 9.86
N GLY A 169 -3.70 -18.24 9.65
CA GLY A 169 -2.82 -18.82 8.63
C GLY A 169 -1.34 -18.77 8.99
N VAL A 170 -0.48 -18.28 8.10
CA VAL A 170 0.97 -18.21 8.38
C VAL A 170 1.30 -16.97 9.21
N LEU A 171 1.75 -17.15 10.46
CA LEU A 171 2.21 -16.05 11.33
C LEU A 171 3.69 -15.74 11.17
N GLY A 172 4.49 -16.73 10.80
CA GLY A 172 5.94 -16.61 10.73
C GLY A 172 6.49 -17.47 9.62
N TRP A 173 7.28 -16.87 8.75
CA TRP A 173 7.87 -17.54 7.59
C TRP A 173 9.39 -17.28 7.53
N PRO A 174 10.21 -18.29 7.21
CA PRO A 174 11.64 -18.10 7.01
C PRO A 174 11.88 -17.25 5.76
N GLY A 175 12.42 -16.05 5.93
CA GLY A 175 12.82 -15.15 4.85
C GLY A 175 14.33 -15.03 4.72
N GLU A 176 14.80 -14.45 3.61
CA GLU A 176 16.24 -14.30 3.32
C GLU A 176 16.99 -13.45 4.35
N ASN A 177 16.31 -12.49 4.98
CA ASN A 177 16.89 -11.55 5.95
C ASN A 177 16.36 -11.76 7.39
N GLY A 178 15.82 -12.95 7.69
CA GLY A 178 15.20 -13.26 8.97
C GLY A 178 13.75 -13.71 8.81
N THR A 179 13.07 -13.93 9.94
CA THR A 179 11.67 -14.37 9.93
C THR A 179 10.76 -13.22 9.51
N LEU A 180 9.99 -13.45 8.45
CA LEU A 180 8.89 -12.60 8.04
C LEU A 180 7.70 -12.87 8.97
N LEU A 181 7.26 -11.87 9.72
CA LEU A 181 6.21 -11.99 10.73
C LEU A 181 4.93 -11.33 10.25
N GLN A 182 3.80 -12.03 10.39
CA GLN A 182 2.49 -11.47 10.15
C GLN A 182 2.16 -10.49 11.28
N ILE A 183 1.91 -9.23 10.92
CA ILE A 183 1.62 -8.15 11.87
C ILE A 183 0.18 -7.64 11.75
N GLY A 184 -0.57 -8.06 10.74
CA GLY A 184 -1.99 -7.80 10.64
C GLY A 184 -2.69 -8.46 9.46
N GLU A 185 -4.01 -8.30 9.44
CA GLU A 185 -4.89 -8.78 8.39
C GLU A 185 -5.78 -7.62 7.90
N GLN A 186 -5.56 -7.21 6.65
CA GLN A 186 -6.18 -6.02 6.06
C GLN A 186 -7.71 -6.14 5.99
N THR A 187 -8.24 -7.33 5.67
CA THR A 187 -9.67 -7.52 5.40
C THR A 187 -10.52 -7.40 6.66
N THR A 188 -10.07 -7.97 7.78
CA THR A 188 -10.79 -7.88 9.06
C THR A 188 -10.42 -6.62 9.85
N GLY A 189 -9.31 -5.96 9.49
CA GLY A 189 -8.79 -4.81 10.23
C GLY A 189 -8.13 -5.20 11.56
N SER A 190 -7.66 -6.45 11.68
CA SER A 190 -6.97 -6.95 12.87
C SER A 190 -5.48 -6.66 12.75
N GLY A 191 -4.83 -6.24 13.85
CA GLY A 191 -3.41 -5.89 13.83
C GLY A 191 -3.10 -4.65 12.99
N VAL A 192 -1.90 -4.60 12.42
CA VAL A 192 -1.43 -3.47 11.61
C VAL A 192 -2.05 -3.52 10.21
N ARG A 193 -2.56 -2.38 9.75
CA ARG A 193 -3.19 -2.23 8.43
C ARG A 193 -2.55 -1.14 7.60
N ILE A 194 -2.63 -1.30 6.28
CA ILE A 194 -2.41 -0.21 5.33
C ILE A 194 -3.56 0.79 5.53
N PRO A 195 -3.27 2.09 5.72
CA PRO A 195 -4.30 3.10 5.93
C PRO A 195 -5.27 3.20 4.75
N THR A 196 -6.53 3.53 5.03
CA THR A 196 -7.46 3.95 3.99
C THR A 196 -7.29 5.43 3.66
N LEU A 197 -7.80 5.84 2.50
CA LEU A 197 -7.83 7.25 2.11
C LEU A 197 -8.49 8.15 3.18
N SER A 198 -9.54 7.64 3.84
CA SER A 198 -10.27 8.35 4.90
C SER A 198 -9.50 8.49 6.21
N GLU A 199 -8.55 7.58 6.49
CA GLU A 199 -7.62 7.70 7.61
C GLU A 199 -6.50 8.69 7.31
N PHE A 200 -6.11 8.81 6.04
CA PHE A 200 -5.08 9.74 5.58
C PHE A 200 -5.59 11.17 5.46
N ILE A 201 -6.84 11.35 5.01
CA ILE A 201 -7.50 12.66 4.84
C ILE A 201 -8.52 12.86 5.96
N THR A 202 -8.11 13.62 6.99
CA THR A 202 -8.83 13.70 8.27
C THR A 202 -9.80 14.87 8.37
N TYR A 203 -9.86 15.78 7.38
CA TYR A 203 -10.76 16.94 7.40
C TYR A 203 -12.21 16.57 7.69
N GLN A 204 -12.83 17.34 8.58
CA GLN A 204 -14.22 17.22 9.00
C GLN A 204 -15.03 18.48 8.67
N PRO A 205 -16.36 18.38 8.53
CA PRO A 205 -17.22 19.55 8.44
C PRO A 205 -16.98 20.53 9.60
N GLY A 206 -16.72 21.79 9.28
CA GLY A 206 -16.36 22.85 10.21
C GLY A 206 -14.86 23.16 10.27
N ASP A 207 -14.02 22.25 9.78
CA ASP A 207 -12.58 22.49 9.71
C ASP A 207 -12.26 23.62 8.73
N VAL A 208 -11.14 24.28 8.99
CA VAL A 208 -10.66 25.39 8.19
C VAL A 208 -9.20 25.15 7.84
N ALA A 209 -8.91 25.10 6.56
CA ALA A 209 -7.56 25.04 6.04
C ALA A 209 -7.20 26.33 5.29
N GLN A 210 -5.94 26.74 5.35
CA GLN A 210 -5.46 27.94 4.67
C GLN A 210 -4.12 27.68 4.00
N TYR A 211 -4.03 28.05 2.72
CA TYR A 211 -2.87 27.82 1.86
C TYR A 211 -2.40 29.14 1.28
N THR A 212 -1.08 29.27 1.15
CA THR A 212 -0.48 30.31 0.33
C THR A 212 0.08 29.64 -0.91
N HIS A 213 -0.32 30.13 -2.07
CA HIS A 213 0.07 29.62 -3.37
C HIS A 213 1.03 30.62 -4.02
N GLY A 214 1.94 30.07 -4.81
CA GLY A 214 2.82 30.83 -5.68
C GLY A 214 3.00 30.08 -7.00
N SER A 215 2.88 30.80 -8.09
CA SER A 215 3.15 30.32 -9.45
C SER A 215 4.09 31.29 -10.13
N TRP A 216 5.02 30.77 -10.92
CA TRP A 216 5.87 31.58 -11.77
C TRP A 216 6.15 30.85 -13.08
N GLY A 217 6.24 31.62 -14.16
CA GLY A 217 6.53 31.14 -15.50
C GLY A 217 7.52 32.06 -16.19
N ILE A 218 8.44 31.46 -16.96
CA ILE A 218 9.36 32.19 -17.83
C ILE A 218 8.86 32.03 -19.26
N GLY A 219 8.25 33.08 -19.81
CA GLY A 219 7.96 33.18 -21.23
C GLY A 219 9.15 33.74 -22.01
N MET A 220 9.14 33.60 -23.34
CA MET A 220 10.20 34.13 -24.21
C MET A 220 10.34 35.67 -24.12
N SER A 221 9.32 36.39 -23.67
CA SER A 221 9.27 37.86 -23.64
C SER A 221 8.99 38.50 -22.27
N ALA A 222 8.59 37.72 -21.26
CA ALA A 222 8.28 38.21 -19.92
C ALA A 222 8.34 37.07 -18.89
N MET A 223 8.64 37.43 -17.64
CA MET A 223 8.38 36.55 -16.50
C MET A 223 6.99 36.88 -15.95
N THR A 224 6.13 35.89 -15.83
CA THR A 224 4.83 36.03 -15.18
C THR A 224 4.87 35.31 -13.84
N GLY A 225 4.15 35.83 -12.86
CA GLY A 225 3.93 35.11 -11.62
C GLY A 225 2.68 35.56 -10.93
N GLU A 226 2.27 34.75 -9.98
CA GLU A 226 1.07 34.96 -9.23
C GLU A 226 1.22 34.38 -7.83
N ASN A 227 0.79 35.14 -6.82
CA ASN A 227 0.72 34.65 -5.45
C ASN A 227 -0.68 34.93 -4.92
N TRP A 228 -1.25 34.00 -4.16
CA TRP A 228 -2.56 34.18 -3.55
C TRP A 228 -2.69 33.33 -2.30
N THR A 229 -3.64 33.68 -1.42
CA THR A 229 -4.00 32.85 -0.27
C THR A 229 -5.38 32.25 -0.49
N GLU A 230 -5.55 30.94 -0.31
CA GLU A 230 -6.87 30.30 -0.30
C GLU A 230 -7.22 29.87 1.11
N LYS A 231 -8.41 30.26 1.55
CA LYS A 231 -9.01 29.77 2.79
C LYS A 231 -10.19 28.87 2.42
N LEU A 232 -10.16 27.66 2.95
CA LEU A 232 -11.12 26.60 2.68
C LEU A 232 -11.82 26.26 3.98
N THR A 233 -13.15 26.34 3.98
CA THR A 233 -13.99 25.87 5.09
C THR A 233 -14.77 24.65 4.62
N PHE A 234 -14.53 23.51 5.26
CA PHE A 234 -15.19 22.26 4.92
C PHE A 234 -16.63 22.32 5.43
N LEU A 235 -17.60 22.20 4.53
CA LEU A 235 -19.03 22.30 4.83
C LEU A 235 -19.67 20.93 5.01
N ASP A 236 -19.24 19.96 4.19
CA ASP A 236 -19.75 18.60 4.20
C ASP A 236 -18.67 17.61 3.75
N ARG A 237 -18.84 16.34 4.14
CA ARG A 237 -17.95 15.22 3.81
C ARG A 237 -18.76 13.96 3.52
N ILE A 238 -18.46 13.32 2.40
CA ILE A 238 -19.05 12.04 2.00
C ILE A 238 -17.90 11.07 1.68
N ASP A 239 -17.76 10.04 2.51
CA ASP A 239 -16.80 8.96 2.26
C ASP A 239 -17.42 7.90 1.34
N HIS A 240 -16.74 7.63 0.22
CA HIS A 240 -17.00 6.51 -0.67
C HIS A 240 -15.95 5.41 -0.45
N ALA A 241 -16.07 4.30 -1.17
CA ALA A 241 -15.13 3.18 -1.03
C ALA A 241 -13.71 3.51 -1.52
N ASP A 242 -13.58 4.38 -2.53
CA ASP A 242 -12.33 4.71 -3.23
C ASP A 242 -12.05 6.21 -3.32
N SER A 243 -12.91 7.03 -2.72
CA SER A 243 -12.88 8.48 -2.84
C SER A 243 -13.54 9.17 -1.64
N ILE A 244 -13.21 10.43 -1.44
CA ILE A 244 -13.86 11.30 -0.45
C ILE A 244 -14.31 12.57 -1.15
N GLU A 245 -15.60 12.87 -1.08
CA GLU A 245 -16.16 14.11 -1.58
C GLU A 245 -16.32 15.11 -0.44
N PHE A 246 -15.89 16.34 -0.69
CA PHE A 246 -16.03 17.47 0.21
C PHE A 246 -16.82 18.57 -0.47
N GLN A 247 -17.77 19.17 0.25
CA GLN A 247 -18.29 20.48 -0.10
C GLN A 247 -17.48 21.53 0.66
N VAL A 248 -16.92 22.51 -0.06
CA VAL A 248 -16.00 23.47 0.52
C VAL A 248 -16.44 24.88 0.17
N ALA A 249 -16.58 25.74 1.17
CA ALA A 249 -16.63 27.18 0.97
C ALA A 249 -15.19 27.69 0.81
N ARG A 250 -14.88 28.23 -0.35
CA ARG A 250 -13.55 28.74 -0.69
C ARG A 250 -13.58 30.25 -0.74
N ILE A 251 -12.53 30.86 -0.18
CA ILE A 251 -12.26 32.28 -0.26
C ILE A 251 -10.83 32.45 -0.76
N THR A 252 -10.67 33.10 -1.91
CA THR A 252 -9.37 33.50 -2.45
C THR A 252 -9.09 34.92 -2.01
N LEU A 253 -7.98 35.13 -1.30
CA LEU A 253 -7.52 36.39 -0.74
C LEU A 253 -6.23 36.83 -1.43
N ASP A 254 -6.06 38.15 -1.55
CA ASP A 254 -4.80 38.80 -1.92
C ASP A 254 -4.11 38.18 -3.15
N ARG A 255 -4.92 37.83 -4.17
CA ARG A 255 -4.38 37.27 -5.42
C ARG A 255 -3.68 38.37 -6.19
N VAL A 256 -2.36 38.35 -6.18
CA VAL A 256 -1.45 39.29 -6.83
C VAL A 256 -0.89 38.62 -8.07
N THR A 257 -1.33 39.03 -9.25
CA THR A 257 -0.67 38.68 -10.51
C THR A 257 0.37 39.74 -10.85
N TYR A 258 1.57 39.34 -11.30
CA TYR A 258 2.59 40.25 -11.80
C TYR A 258 3.17 39.76 -13.13
N GLU A 259 3.47 40.71 -14.01
CA GLU A 259 4.21 40.48 -15.24
C GLU A 259 5.44 41.38 -15.21
N ILE A 260 6.62 40.81 -15.48
CA ILE A 260 7.90 41.50 -15.59
C ILE A 260 8.38 41.33 -17.03
N GLY A 261 7.99 42.27 -17.89
CA GLY A 261 8.49 42.44 -19.25
C GLY A 261 8.88 43.90 -19.49
N PHE A 262 10.01 44.12 -20.19
CA PHE A 262 10.61 45.41 -20.61
C PHE A 262 9.86 46.73 -20.23
N GLY A 263 9.69 47.02 -18.94
CA GLY A 263 9.23 48.31 -18.43
C GLY A 263 7.75 48.44 -17.99
N GLN A 264 6.95 47.37 -17.92
CA GLN A 264 5.61 47.44 -17.31
C GLN A 264 5.40 46.31 -16.29
N SER A 265 4.94 46.69 -15.10
CA SER A 265 4.45 45.80 -14.06
C SER A 265 2.99 46.13 -13.85
N GLN A 266 2.12 45.13 -13.98
CA GLN A 266 0.71 45.23 -13.65
C GLN A 266 0.45 44.37 -12.42
N THR A 267 -0.17 44.97 -11.40
CA THR A 267 -0.65 44.26 -10.21
C THR A 267 -2.17 44.36 -10.19
N VAL A 268 -2.84 43.22 -10.08
CA VAL A 268 -4.28 43.13 -9.88
C VAL A 268 -4.47 42.39 -8.57
N GLU A 269 -5.31 42.94 -7.68
CA GLU A 269 -5.72 42.33 -6.42
C GLU A 269 -7.24 42.14 -6.42
N TYR A 270 -7.72 40.95 -6.07
CA TYR A 270 -9.14 40.71 -5.87
C TYR A 270 -9.39 39.64 -4.80
N THR A 271 -10.58 39.71 -4.21
CA THR A 271 -11.13 38.68 -3.31
C THR A 271 -12.33 38.05 -3.97
N SER A 272 -12.37 36.72 -4.01
CA SER A 272 -13.52 35.95 -4.50
C SER A 272 -13.94 34.90 -3.48
N SER A 273 -15.23 34.58 -3.48
CA SER A 273 -15.77 33.49 -2.67
C SER A 273 -16.72 32.64 -3.49
N ASP A 274 -16.58 31.33 -3.39
CA ASP A 274 -17.45 30.36 -4.04
C ASP A 274 -17.64 29.12 -3.16
N THR A 275 -18.54 28.24 -3.59
CA THR A 275 -18.70 26.91 -3.01
C THR A 275 -18.37 25.92 -4.10
N VAL A 276 -17.44 25.01 -3.80
CA VAL A 276 -16.93 24.02 -4.74
C VAL A 276 -17.03 22.63 -4.13
N THR A 277 -17.34 21.67 -4.99
CA THR A 277 -17.24 20.25 -4.65
C THR A 277 -15.84 19.79 -5.02
N TRP A 278 -15.14 19.21 -4.06
CA TRP A 278 -13.80 18.69 -4.24
C TRP A 278 -13.81 17.18 -3.97
N VAL A 279 -13.20 16.40 -4.85
CA VAL A 279 -13.17 14.93 -4.76
C VAL A 279 -11.72 14.49 -4.61
N ALA A 280 -11.37 13.94 -3.44
CA ALA A 280 -10.14 13.20 -3.24
C ALA A 280 -10.32 11.81 -3.83
N SER A 281 -9.67 11.50 -4.96
CA SER A 281 -9.65 10.13 -5.47
C SER A 281 -8.38 9.81 -6.23
N SER A 282 -8.08 8.52 -6.27
CA SER A 282 -7.02 7.91 -7.08
C SER A 282 -7.17 8.12 -8.59
N ALA A 283 -8.34 8.57 -9.06
CA ALA A 283 -8.61 8.89 -10.46
C ALA A 283 -8.12 10.30 -10.84
N HIS A 284 -8.06 11.21 -9.87
CA HIS A 284 -7.64 12.60 -10.10
C HIS A 284 -6.20 12.84 -9.64
N LEU A 285 -5.73 12.09 -8.64
CA LEU A 285 -4.40 12.24 -8.08
C LEU A 285 -3.73 10.86 -7.99
N PRO A 286 -2.81 10.54 -8.93
CA PRO A 286 -2.25 9.20 -9.07
C PRO A 286 -1.49 8.76 -7.82
N PHE A 287 -0.89 9.71 -7.10
CA PHE A 287 -0.21 9.46 -5.84
C PHE A 287 -1.16 8.94 -4.74
N PHE A 288 -2.47 9.18 -4.79
CA PHE A 288 -3.40 8.57 -3.81
C PHE A 288 -3.61 7.08 -4.02
N ARG A 289 -3.27 6.56 -5.20
CA ARG A 289 -3.21 5.10 -5.38
C ARG A 289 -2.21 4.47 -4.42
N THR A 290 -1.16 5.19 -4.04
CA THR A 290 -0.14 4.69 -3.12
C THR A 290 -0.63 4.54 -1.68
N ILE A 291 -1.71 5.25 -1.28
CA ILE A 291 -2.22 5.19 0.10
C ILE A 291 -2.77 3.80 0.44
N GLY A 292 -3.56 3.24 -0.47
CA GLY A 292 -4.13 1.89 -0.31
C GLY A 292 -3.33 0.79 -1.01
N ALA A 293 -2.20 1.12 -1.62
CA ALA A 293 -1.37 0.15 -2.33
C ALA A 293 -0.61 -0.72 -1.35
N TYR A 294 -0.30 -1.96 -1.74
CA TYR A 294 0.61 -2.79 -0.95
C TYR A 294 2.08 -2.50 -1.30
N PRO A 295 3.03 -2.79 -0.38
CA PRO A 295 4.45 -2.64 -0.67
C PRO A 295 4.87 -3.35 -1.95
N GLY A 296 5.46 -2.60 -2.88
CA GLY A 296 5.88 -3.12 -4.19
C GLY A 296 4.74 -3.32 -5.21
N GLU A 297 3.52 -2.85 -4.95
CA GLU A 297 2.47 -2.84 -5.97
C GLU A 297 2.87 -1.98 -7.17
N GLU A 298 2.60 -2.49 -8.38
CA GLU A 298 2.80 -1.75 -9.61
C GLU A 298 1.67 -0.75 -9.83
N ILE A 299 1.96 0.55 -9.70
CA ILE A 299 1.01 1.61 -10.04
C ILE A 299 1.49 2.26 -11.33
N ARG A 300 0.73 2.05 -12.40
CA ARG A 300 0.91 2.72 -13.68
C ARG A 300 0.03 3.95 -13.75
N ASP A 301 0.64 5.09 -14.02
CA ASP A 301 -0.07 6.33 -14.26
C ASP A 301 0.27 6.96 -15.62
N HIS A 302 -0.78 7.37 -16.32
CA HIS A 302 -0.73 8.07 -17.60
C HIS A 302 -1.20 9.52 -17.49
N THR A 303 -1.68 9.94 -16.31
CA THR A 303 -2.21 11.30 -16.11
C THR A 303 -1.13 12.33 -15.82
N PHE A 304 0.04 11.89 -15.34
CA PHE A 304 1.21 12.76 -15.17
C PHE A 304 1.85 13.14 -16.52
N HIS A 305 1.27 14.12 -17.19
CA HIS A 305 1.84 14.74 -18.38
C HIS A 305 3.05 15.62 -18.00
N LEU A 306 4.23 15.02 -17.91
CA LEU A 306 5.43 15.75 -18.30
C LEU A 306 5.33 15.98 -19.82
N GLU A 307 5.99 16.99 -20.38
CA GLU A 307 5.90 17.39 -21.81
C GLU A 307 6.27 16.30 -22.85
N ILE A 308 6.46 15.06 -22.40
CA ILE A 308 6.83 13.86 -23.13
C ILE A 308 5.89 12.76 -22.65
N GLU A 309 5.25 12.02 -23.57
CA GLU A 309 4.32 10.91 -23.31
C GLU A 309 4.99 9.76 -22.54
N ASN A 310 5.24 9.96 -21.25
CA ASN A 310 5.91 8.98 -20.39
C ASN A 310 4.90 8.40 -19.41
N GLU A 311 4.85 7.07 -19.35
CA GLU A 311 4.18 6.35 -18.28
C GLU A 311 5.01 6.45 -17.01
N LEU A 312 4.37 6.80 -15.89
CA LEU A 312 5.02 6.80 -14.58
C LEU A 312 4.74 5.47 -13.90
N ILE A 313 5.79 4.72 -13.58
CA ILE A 313 5.68 3.54 -12.71
C ILE A 313 6.03 3.98 -11.29
N ILE A 314 5.09 3.76 -10.38
CA ILE A 314 5.24 4.10 -8.96
C ILE A 314 5.18 2.81 -8.14
N THR A 315 6.10 2.68 -7.18
CA THR A 315 6.05 1.66 -6.15
C THR A 315 5.85 2.30 -4.78
N ALA A 316 4.93 1.79 -3.99
CA ALA A 316 4.71 2.24 -2.61
C ALA A 316 5.60 1.47 -1.63
N GLU A 317 6.18 2.20 -0.68
CA GLU A 317 6.84 1.66 0.51
C GLU A 317 6.20 2.29 1.74
N HIS A 318 5.72 1.45 2.66
CA HIS A 318 5.06 1.89 3.88
C HIS A 318 6.08 1.97 5.01
N GLY A 319 5.83 2.82 5.99
CA GLY A 319 6.68 2.94 7.18
C GLY A 319 6.11 3.93 8.18
N TYR A 320 6.89 4.17 9.23
CA TYR A 320 6.56 5.18 10.25
C TYR A 320 7.73 6.14 10.46
N ASP A 321 7.46 7.41 10.75
CA ASP A 321 8.49 8.37 11.20
C ASP A 321 8.84 8.19 12.68
N ALA A 322 9.74 9.05 13.18
CA ALA A 322 10.17 9.00 14.58
C ALA A 322 9.04 9.40 15.56
N GLU A 323 8.04 10.10 15.06
CA GLU A 323 6.86 10.59 15.78
C GLU A 323 5.70 9.56 15.77
N GLY A 324 5.81 8.51 14.95
CA GLY A 324 4.84 7.43 14.81
C GLY A 324 3.76 7.69 13.76
N HIS A 325 3.93 8.67 12.87
CA HIS A 325 3.04 8.88 11.73
C HIS A 325 3.36 7.89 10.62
N HIS A 326 2.31 7.37 9.97
CA HIS A 326 2.48 6.49 8.83
C HIS A 326 2.95 7.29 7.60
N ILE A 327 4.10 6.93 7.05
CA ILE A 327 4.67 7.52 5.83
C ILE A 327 4.50 6.53 4.67
N ILE A 328 4.17 7.08 3.50
CA ILE A 328 4.27 6.36 2.23
C ILE A 328 5.39 7.00 1.42
N ARG A 329 6.38 6.20 1.05
CA ARG A 329 7.40 6.60 0.09
C ARG A 329 6.98 6.06 -1.27
N ALA A 330 6.88 6.96 -2.23
CA ALA A 330 6.58 6.63 -3.61
C ALA A 330 7.85 6.81 -4.43
N THR A 331 8.41 5.73 -4.95
CA THR A 331 9.53 5.82 -5.89
C THR A 331 8.99 5.83 -7.30
N CYS A 332 9.24 6.92 -8.02
CA CYS A 332 8.73 7.14 -9.36
C CYS A 332 9.83 6.89 -10.40
N TYR A 333 9.50 6.07 -11.39
CA TYR A 333 10.37 5.71 -12.50
C TYR A 333 9.75 6.20 -13.81
N PRO A 334 10.36 7.20 -14.47
CA PRO A 334 9.88 7.63 -15.77
C PRO A 334 10.19 6.54 -16.81
N PHE A 335 9.16 6.05 -17.50
CA PHE A 335 9.35 5.20 -18.66
C PHE A 335 9.75 6.08 -19.86
N SER A 336 11.05 6.36 -20.01
CA SER A 336 11.61 7.11 -21.14
C SER A 336 12.42 6.20 -22.06
N VAL A 337 12.30 6.42 -23.37
CA VAL A 337 13.11 5.78 -24.43
C VAL A 337 14.46 6.50 -24.66
N ASP A 338 14.71 7.61 -23.98
CA ASP A 338 15.88 8.50 -24.14
C ASP A 338 16.59 8.81 -22.78
N PRO A 339 17.86 9.29 -22.79
CA PRO A 339 18.93 8.83 -21.87
C PRO A 339 18.80 9.22 -20.38
N PRO A 340 19.47 8.48 -19.47
CA PRO A 340 19.02 8.19 -18.09
C PRO A 340 19.32 9.25 -17.01
N TRP A 341 19.69 10.48 -17.38
CA TRP A 341 20.31 11.42 -16.43
C TRP A 341 19.32 12.19 -15.53
N TRP A 342 18.00 11.92 -15.62
CA TRP A 342 16.95 12.68 -14.92
C TRP A 342 16.07 11.80 -14.00
N ASN A 343 16.44 10.53 -13.78
CA ASN A 343 15.42 9.48 -13.61
C ASN A 343 15.45 8.81 -12.23
N THR A 344 15.14 9.55 -11.17
CA THR A 344 14.50 9.00 -9.96
C THR A 344 13.88 10.18 -9.21
N GLN A 345 12.55 10.24 -9.14
CA GLN A 345 11.88 11.17 -8.22
C GLN A 345 11.29 10.33 -7.09
N SER A 346 11.75 10.58 -5.87
CA SER A 346 11.15 10.02 -4.67
C SER A 346 10.20 11.06 -4.11
N LEU A 347 8.91 10.72 -4.06
CA LEU A 347 7.92 11.54 -3.38
C LEU A 347 7.70 10.94 -1.99
N PHE A 348 7.99 11.73 -0.97
CA PHE A 348 7.65 11.40 0.41
C PHE A 348 6.28 11.99 0.70
N MET A 349 5.35 11.15 1.13
CA MET A 349 4.00 11.55 1.49
C MET A 349 3.74 11.13 2.93
N ASP A 350 3.75 12.09 3.83
CA ASP A 350 3.06 11.98 5.11
C ASP A 350 1.61 12.52 4.97
N ALA A 351 0.80 12.32 6.00
CA ALA A 351 -0.59 12.76 6.04
C ALA A 351 -0.74 14.27 5.81
N ASP A 352 0.17 15.06 6.38
CA ASP A 352 0.17 16.52 6.29
C ASP A 352 0.54 17.01 4.88
N THR A 353 1.50 16.34 4.23
CA THR A 353 1.99 16.62 2.88
C THR A 353 0.93 16.28 1.83
N VAL A 354 0.21 15.17 2.00
CA VAL A 354 -0.93 14.83 1.13
C VAL A 354 -2.07 15.83 1.31
N ALA A 355 -2.44 16.15 2.55
CA ALA A 355 -3.45 17.17 2.86
C ALA A 355 -3.11 18.54 2.25
N THR A 356 -1.82 18.85 2.08
CA THR A 356 -1.32 20.07 1.44
C THR A 356 -1.29 19.97 -0.10
N GLY A 357 -0.84 18.85 -0.66
CA GLY A 357 -0.73 18.62 -2.11
C GLY A 357 -2.09 18.52 -2.82
N ILE A 358 -3.09 17.96 -2.11
CA ILE A 358 -4.48 17.91 -2.52
C ILE A 358 -5.02 19.27 -3.00
N LEU A 359 -4.76 20.32 -2.21
CA LEU A 359 -5.45 21.61 -2.32
C LEU A 359 -4.71 22.57 -3.25
N ALA A 360 -3.43 22.30 -3.51
CA ALA A 360 -2.66 22.97 -4.54
C ALA A 360 -3.11 22.59 -5.98
N MET A 361 -3.71 21.41 -6.23
CA MET A 361 -3.96 20.92 -7.59
C MET A 361 -5.38 21.16 -8.14
N GLY A 362 -6.35 21.50 -7.30
CA GLY A 362 -7.71 21.89 -7.75
C GLY A 362 -7.75 23.16 -8.63
N THR A 363 -6.61 23.84 -8.79
CA THR A 363 -6.47 25.08 -9.57
C THR A 363 -5.50 24.97 -10.76
N TRP A 364 -4.89 23.80 -11.04
CA TRP A 364 -3.76 23.69 -11.98
C TRP A 364 -3.93 22.59 -13.03
N ASN A 365 -4.22 22.99 -14.27
CA ASN A 365 -4.22 22.11 -15.45
C ASN A 365 -2.87 22.08 -16.21
N THR A 366 -1.80 22.71 -15.70
CA THR A 366 -0.49 22.74 -16.37
C THR A 366 0.63 23.09 -15.37
N VAL A 367 1.39 22.12 -14.85
CA VAL A 367 2.71 22.38 -14.23
C VAL A 367 3.69 21.26 -14.59
N ASN A 368 4.85 21.67 -15.10
CA ASN A 368 5.95 20.83 -15.56
C ASN A 368 6.92 20.37 -14.45
N SER A 369 6.60 20.56 -13.16
CA SER A 369 7.40 20.03 -12.05
C SER A 369 6.67 20.17 -10.71
N PHE A 370 6.77 19.14 -9.88
CA PHE A 370 6.41 19.16 -8.46
C PHE A 370 7.72 19.15 -7.69
N GLU A 371 8.06 20.23 -6.97
CA GLU A 371 9.11 20.17 -5.95
C GLU A 371 8.41 19.89 -4.61
N PRO A 372 8.57 18.70 -4.01
CA PRO A 372 8.10 18.49 -2.65
C PRO A 372 8.87 19.43 -1.72
N ALA A 373 8.14 20.14 -0.86
CA ALA A 373 8.74 20.84 0.26
C ALA A 373 9.42 19.80 1.16
N VAL A 374 10.75 19.85 1.21
CA VAL A 374 11.53 19.17 2.23
C VAL A 374 11.22 19.88 3.55
N VAL A 375 10.58 19.17 4.48
CA VAL A 375 10.64 19.52 5.91
C VAL A 375 11.67 18.63 6.56
#